data_AF-A0A961ILZ5-F1
#
_entry.id   AF-A0A961ILZ5-F1
#
_cell.length_a   1.000
_cell.length_b   1.000
_cell.length_c   1.000
_cell.angle_alpha   90.00
_cell.angle_beta   90.00
_cell.angle_gamma   90.00
#
_symmetry.space_group_name_H-M   'P 1'
#
loop_
_entity.id
_entity.type
_entity.pdbx_description
1 polymer ?
#
loop_
_entity_poly.entity_id
_entity_poly.type
_entity_poly.pdbx_seq_one_letter_code
_entity_poly.pdbx_strand_id
1 'polypeptide(L)'
;MPVRADNSEHPILDFQAIQRRLAEMAARTEAARWLVYRAAFLKSRGKGCFREISVAKLIASEALVELARSGMQIFGGQAYAPFQSQARLQLTTPGRFHMR
;
A
#
# COMPACT_ATOMS: atom_id res chain seq x y z
N MET A 1 -11.33 20.48 -19.39
CA MET A 1 -11.18 19.37 -20.36
C MET A 1 -10.41 18.25 -19.68
N PRO A 2 -10.92 17.00 -19.65
CA PRO A 2 -10.17 15.88 -19.09
C PRO A 2 -9.06 15.48 -20.07
N VAL A 3 -7.83 15.42 -19.56
CA VAL A 3 -6.66 14.96 -20.31
C VAL A 3 -6.81 13.45 -20.47
N ARG A 4 -7.17 13.00 -21.67
CA ARG A 4 -7.14 11.59 -22.05
C ARG A 4 -5.67 11.21 -22.25
N ALA A 5 -5.12 10.47 -21.29
CA ALA A 5 -3.86 9.77 -21.46
C ALA A 5 -4.14 8.47 -22.24
N ASP A 6 -3.86 8.57 -23.53
CA ASP A 6 -3.41 7.52 -24.44
C ASP A 6 -2.65 6.36 -23.72
N ASN A 7 -3.10 5.13 -23.98
CA ASN A 7 -2.44 3.80 -23.80
C ASN A 7 -2.64 2.94 -22.53
N SER A 8 -3.83 2.95 -21.91
CA SER A 8 -4.38 1.72 -21.28
C SER A 8 -5.89 1.85 -21.12
N GLU A 9 -6.67 1.31 -22.06
CA GLU A 9 -8.15 1.39 -22.03
C GLU A 9 -8.79 0.59 -20.88
N HIS A 10 -7.97 -0.04 -20.02
CA HIS A 10 -8.42 -0.85 -18.89
C HIS A 10 -7.79 -0.35 -17.57
N PRO A 11 -8.60 -0.05 -16.53
CA PRO A 11 -8.07 0.27 -15.21
C PRO A 11 -7.11 -0.82 -14.72
N ILE A 12 -6.10 -0.42 -13.93
CA ILE A 12 -5.08 -1.32 -13.35
C ILE A 12 -5.72 -2.45 -12.52
N LEU A 13 -6.95 -2.25 -12.06
CA LEU A 13 -7.74 -3.24 -11.36
C LEU A 13 -8.22 -4.39 -12.26
N ASP A 14 -8.17 -4.30 -13.58
CA ASP A 14 -8.63 -5.35 -14.49
C ASP A 14 -7.62 -6.49 -14.67
N PHE A 15 -6.37 -6.28 -14.22
CA PHE A 15 -5.34 -7.32 -14.25
C PHE A 15 -5.56 -8.30 -13.10
N GLN A 16 -5.94 -9.54 -13.41
CA GLN A 16 -6.17 -10.61 -12.42
C GLN A 16 -4.97 -10.82 -11.46
N ALA A 17 -3.75 -10.63 -11.95
CA ALA A 17 -2.54 -10.74 -11.11
C ALA A 17 -2.51 -9.68 -9.99
N ILE A 18 -2.97 -8.46 -10.28
CA ILE A 18 -3.04 -7.35 -9.31
C ILE A 18 -4.21 -7.57 -8.34
N GLN A 19 -5.37 -7.99 -8.85
CA GLN A 19 -6.52 -8.35 -8.02
C GLN A 19 -6.18 -9.44 -7.00
N ARG A 20 -5.54 -10.53 -7.45
CA ARG A 20 -5.10 -11.62 -6.56
C ARG A 20 -4.14 -11.09 -5.49
N ARG A 21 -3.18 -10.26 -5.88
CA ARG A 21 -2.19 -9.72 -4.95
C ARG A 21 -2.81 -8.80 -3.91
N LEU A 22 -3.78 -7.96 -4.31
CA LEU A 22 -4.56 -7.14 -3.39
C LEU A 22 -5.40 -8.00 -2.42
N ALA A 23 -6.01 -9.07 -2.91
CA ALA A 23 -6.76 -10.01 -2.07
C ALA A 23 -5.86 -10.72 -1.05
N GLU A 24 -4.67 -11.19 -1.46
CA GLU A 24 -3.68 -11.79 -0.57
C GLU A 24 -3.18 -10.80 0.49
N MET A 25 -2.91 -9.55 0.09
CA MET A 25 -2.52 -8.46 0.98
C MET A 25 -3.60 -8.17 2.03
N ALA A 26 -4.87 -8.10 1.62
CA ALA A 26 -5.99 -7.93 2.53
C ALA A 26 -6.12 -9.11 3.50
N ALA A 27 -6.05 -10.35 2.99
CA ALA A 27 -6.17 -11.56 3.82
C ALA A 27 -5.06 -11.66 4.88
N ARG A 28 -3.81 -11.34 4.52
CA ARG A 28 -2.68 -11.32 5.48
C ARG A 28 -2.86 -10.25 6.55
N THR A 29 -3.35 -9.08 6.16
CA THR A 29 -3.63 -7.99 7.10
C THR A 29 -4.70 -8.40 8.13
N GLU A 30 -5.77 -9.05 7.66
CA GLU A 30 -6.83 -9.53 8.54
C GLU A 30 -6.34 -10.64 9.48
N ALA A 31 -5.55 -11.59 8.96
CA ALA A 31 -4.94 -12.64 9.77
C ALA A 31 -4.05 -12.08 10.88
N ALA A 32 -3.18 -11.12 10.56
CA ALA A 32 -2.34 -10.45 11.54
C ALA A 32 -3.19 -9.72 12.61
N ARG A 33 -4.26 -9.04 12.20
CA ARG A 33 -5.19 -8.36 13.12
C ARG A 33 -5.84 -9.35 14.10
N TRP A 34 -6.31 -10.49 13.62
CA TRP A 34 -6.90 -11.53 14.47
C TRP A 34 -5.90 -12.15 15.46
N LEU A 35 -4.65 -12.34 15.06
CA LEU A 35 -3.61 -12.82 15.97
C LEU A 35 -3.34 -11.82 17.11
N VAL A 36 -3.30 -10.52 16.79
CA VAL A 36 -3.14 -9.46 17.79
C VAL A 36 -4.33 -9.42 18.74
N TYR A 37 -5.56 -9.48 18.23
CA TYR A 37 -6.75 -9.52 19.09
C TYR A 37 -6.81 -10.75 19.97
N ARG A 38 -6.39 -11.92 19.47
CA ARG A 38 -6.30 -13.13 20.28
C ARG A 38 -5.29 -12.96 21.42
N ALA A 39 -4.12 -12.41 21.13
CA ALA A 39 -3.10 -12.14 22.15
C ALA A 39 -3.60 -11.13 23.20
N ALA A 40 -4.26 -10.06 22.76
CA ALA A 40 -4.87 -9.06 23.64
C ALA A 40 -5.97 -9.68 24.52
N PHE A 41 -6.85 -10.52 23.96
CA PHE A 41 -7.91 -11.20 24.68
C PHE A 41 -7.38 -12.15 25.76
N LEU A 42 -6.34 -12.92 25.45
CA LEU A 42 -5.69 -13.81 26.41
C LEU A 42 -5.04 -13.02 27.55
N LYS A 43 -4.41 -11.89 27.22
CA LYS A 43 -3.85 -10.95 28.21
C LYS A 43 -4.93 -10.37 29.12
N SER A 44 -6.06 -9.94 28.56
CA SER A 44 -7.21 -9.43 29.33
C SER A 44 -7.80 -10.47 30.28
N ARG A 45 -7.65 -11.77 29.99
CA ARG A 45 -8.09 -12.87 30.86
C ARG A 45 -7.04 -13.29 31.89
N GLY A 46 -5.94 -12.56 32.02
CA GLY A 46 -4.86 -12.88 32.97
C GLY A 46 -4.11 -14.18 32.64
N LYS A 47 -4.25 -14.72 31.42
CA LYS A 47 -3.54 -15.92 31.00
C LYS A 47 -2.14 -15.54 30.52
N GLY A 48 -1.15 -16.39 30.82
CA GLY A 48 0.18 -16.29 30.23
C GLY A 48 0.07 -16.40 28.72
N CYS A 49 0.41 -15.32 28.01
CA CYS A 49 0.23 -15.19 26.55
C CYS A 49 1.53 -14.82 25.83
N PHE A 50 2.68 -15.08 26.47
CA PHE A 50 3.99 -14.69 25.94
C PHE A 50 4.27 -15.30 24.55
N ARG A 51 3.87 -16.56 24.35
CA ARG A 51 4.00 -17.24 23.07
C ARG A 51 3.14 -16.59 21.99
N GLU A 52 1.87 -16.33 22.29
CA GLU A 52 0.90 -15.75 21.36
C GLU A 52 1.27 -14.31 20.98
N ILE A 53 1.80 -13.53 21.92
CA ILE A 53 2.32 -12.18 21.67
C ILE A 53 3.53 -12.26 20.71
N SER A 54 4.47 -13.15 20.96
CA SER A 54 5.65 -13.33 20.09
C SER A 54 5.25 -13.75 18.67
N VAL A 55 4.32 -14.70 18.54
CA VAL A 55 3.79 -15.12 17.23
C VAL A 55 3.08 -13.97 16.53
N ALA A 56 2.22 -13.23 17.23
CA ALA A 56 1.52 -12.08 16.65
C ALA A 56 2.49 -11.01 16.15
N LYS A 57 3.56 -10.73 16.91
CA LYS A 57 4.59 -9.74 16.53
C LYS A 57 5.38 -10.16 15.29
N LEU A 58 5.75 -11.44 15.20
CA LEU A 58 6.48 -11.97 14.04
C LEU A 58 5.63 -11.83 12.77
N ILE A 59 4.41 -12.38 12.81
CA ILE A 59 3.51 -12.39 11.65
C ILE A 59 3.12 -10.98 11.22
N ALA A 60 2.86 -10.06 12.16
CA ALA A 60 2.54 -8.68 11.81
C ALA A 60 3.71 -7.97 11.13
N SER A 61 4.95 -8.20 11.59
CA SER A 61 6.15 -7.59 11.00
C SER A 61 6.41 -8.11 9.59
N GLU A 62 6.31 -9.43 9.39
CA GLU A 62 6.49 -10.04 8.07
C GLU A 62 5.43 -9.58 7.08
N ALA A 63 4.16 -9.57 7.51
CA ALA A 63 3.06 -9.07 6.68
C ALA A 63 3.28 -7.62 6.26
N LEU A 64 3.73 -6.75 7.18
CA LEU A 64 4.02 -5.34 6.88
C LEU A 64 5.09 -5.19 5.78
N VAL A 65 6.19 -5.95 5.87
CA VAL A 65 7.27 -5.89 4.89
C VAL A 65 6.78 -6.35 3.50
N GLU A 66 6.00 -7.42 3.46
CA GLU A 66 5.44 -7.93 2.20
C GLU A 66 4.40 -6.99 1.59
N LEU A 67 3.55 -6.38 2.41
CA LEU A 67 2.58 -5.36 2.02
C LEU A 67 3.29 -4.14 1.42
N ALA A 68 4.32 -3.63 2.10
CA ALA A 68 5.10 -2.49 1.61
C ALA A 68 5.78 -2.81 0.27
N ARG A 69 6.43 -3.98 0.17
CA ARG A 69 7.09 -4.42 -1.07
C ARG A 69 6.11 -4.58 -2.22
N SER A 70 4.95 -5.17 -1.95
CA SER A 70 3.92 -5.39 -2.97
C SER A 70 3.25 -4.09 -3.38
N GLY A 71 2.99 -3.19 -2.43
CA GLY A 71 2.49 -1.84 -2.71
C GLY A 71 3.43 -1.07 -3.63
N MET A 72 4.73 -1.02 -3.32
CA MET A 72 5.73 -0.37 -4.19
C MET A 72 5.71 -0.94 -5.61
N GLN A 73 5.56 -2.26 -5.76
CA GLN A 73 5.52 -2.89 -7.07
C GLN A 73 4.23 -2.58 -7.85
N ILE A 74 3.10 -2.40 -7.16
CA ILE A 74 1.82 -1.98 -7.79
C ILE A 74 1.89 -0.51 -8.23
N PHE A 75 2.50 0.36 -7.43
CA PHE A 75 2.67 1.79 -7.74
C PHE A 75 3.76 2.07 -8.81
N GLY A 76 4.64 1.11 -9.09
CA GLY A 76 5.63 1.18 -10.17
C GLY A 76 6.55 2.40 -10.06
N GLY A 77 6.82 3.08 -11.17
CA GLY A 77 7.75 4.22 -11.23
C GLY A 77 7.36 5.43 -10.35
N GLN A 78 6.09 5.57 -9.98
CA GLN A 78 5.63 6.62 -9.06
C GLN A 78 6.11 6.38 -7.62
N ALA A 79 6.30 5.13 -7.19
CA ALA A 79 6.85 4.82 -5.87
C ALA A 79 8.35 5.14 -5.75
N TYR A 80 9.07 5.12 -6.87
CA TYR A 80 10.51 5.43 -6.94
C TYR A 80 10.80 6.88 -7.33
N ALA A 81 9.77 7.67 -7.66
CA ALA A 81 9.96 9.06 -8.06
C ALA A 81 10.49 9.87 -6.85
N PRO A 82 11.71 10.42 -6.89
CA PRO A 82 12.16 11.33 -5.85
C PRO A 82 11.28 12.57 -5.87
N PHE A 83 10.89 13.05 -4.70
CA PHE A 83 10.04 14.23 -4.48
C PHE A 83 10.42 15.44 -5.35
N GLN A 84 11.71 15.59 -5.68
CA GLN A 84 12.25 16.66 -6.51
C GLN A 84 11.76 16.66 -7.98
N SER A 85 11.29 15.53 -8.51
CA SER A 85 10.81 15.42 -9.90
C SER A 85 9.45 16.14 -10.12
N GLN A 86 8.63 16.26 -9.08
CA GLN A 86 7.34 16.96 -9.16
C GLN A 86 7.51 18.49 -9.11
N ALA A 87 8.49 18.98 -8.34
CA ALA A 87 8.75 20.42 -8.20
C ALA A 87 9.27 21.07 -9.49
N ARG A 88 9.98 20.31 -10.36
CA ARG A 88 10.55 20.85 -11.60
C ARG A 88 9.51 21.12 -12.69
N LEU A 89 8.37 20.42 -12.68
CA LEU A 89 7.29 20.62 -13.66
C LEU A 89 6.49 21.90 -13.42
N GLN A 90 6.45 22.42 -12.18
CA GLN A 90 5.79 23.69 -11.88
C GLN A 90 6.64 24.92 -12.26
N LEU A 91 7.95 24.74 -12.45
CA LEU A 91 8.87 25.84 -12.78
C LEU A 91 9.13 25.99 -14.28
N THR A 92 8.63 25.08 -15.14
CA THR A 92 8.88 25.07 -16.59
C THR A 92 7.67 25.41 -17.47
N THR A 93 6.57 25.93 -16.92
CA THR A 93 5.51 26.56 -17.73
C THR A 93 5.80 28.06 -17.88
N PRO A 94 6.51 28.50 -18.94
CA PRO A 94 6.60 29.92 -19.24
C PRO A 94 5.23 30.40 -19.74
N GLY A 95 4.72 31.45 -19.08
CA GLY A 95 3.80 32.45 -19.64
C GLY A 95 2.66 31.97 -20.52
N ARG A 96 1.47 31.77 -19.93
CA ARG A 96 0.20 31.90 -20.66
C ARG A 96 -0.79 32.75 -19.87
N PHE A 97 -0.45 34.02 -19.68
CA PHE A 97 -1.41 35.07 -19.33
C PHE A 97 -1.66 35.92 -20.58
N HIS A 98 -2.70 35.57 -21.34
CA HIS A 98 -3.31 36.49 -22.29
C HIS A 98 -4.64 36.97 -21.69
N MET A 99 -4.64 38.20 -21.20
CA MET A 99 -5.82 39.04 -21.06
C MET A 99 -5.50 40.40 -21.71
N ARG A 100 -5.87 40.52 -22.98
CA ARG A 100 -6.32 41.72 -23.70
C ARG A 100 -6.64 41.33 -25.13
#